data_AF-A0A428P350-F1
#
_entry.id   AF-A0A428P350-F1
#
_cell.length_a   1.000
_cell.length_b   1.000
_cell.length_c   1.000
_cell.angle_alpha   90.00
_cell.angle_beta   90.00
_cell.angle_gamma   90.00
#
_symmetry.space_group_name_H-M   'P 1'
#
loop_
_entity.id
_entity.type
_entity.pdbx_description
1 polymer ?
#
loop_
_entity_poly.entity_id
_entity_poly.type
_entity_poly.pdbx_seq_one_letter_code
_entity_poly.pdbx_strand_id
1 'polypeptide(L)'
;MAPVFSHSDVQLHNTKDDLYLIIRGKVYNASSFVDDHPGGSDILLEVAGKDATEAYNDTSHSDEADEILEDLQVGILSSDSNSAPQGVNQPATPQEPAAQVTTKVLQPDHFQEFKLLEKNKVSHNVAIYRFNLPSPESILGLPIGQHISISSQIPQPDGTSKEVTRSYTPISGDDQPGSFDLLIKSYPQGNISRYIDTLVPGQTIRIRGPKGCFIYTPNMVRHFGMIAGGTGITPMLQIINAIVRGRASGDTTEVDLIFANVNSEDILLKERLDALAKVDAGIRIHYVLNNPPAGWTGGVGFVGAEMVTKWLPKPRNDIKILLCGPPPMVSAMKKITENLGYDAARPASKLEDQVFAF
;
A
#
# COMPACT_ATOMS: atom_id res chain seq x y z
N MET A 1 5.94 -30.21 -30.30
CA MET A 1 5.38 -28.91 -29.90
C MET A 1 5.17 -28.96 -28.40
N ALA A 2 5.56 -27.92 -27.66
CA ALA A 2 5.24 -27.85 -26.24
C ALA A 2 3.71 -27.80 -26.08
N PRO A 3 3.12 -28.55 -25.13
CA PRO A 3 1.70 -28.45 -24.82
C PRO A 3 1.28 -27.00 -24.52
N VAL A 4 0.11 -26.61 -25.02
CA VAL A 4 -0.45 -25.27 -24.81
C VAL A 4 -1.60 -25.38 -23.82
N PHE A 5 -1.57 -24.57 -22.78
CA PHE A 5 -2.56 -24.54 -21.71
C PHE A 5 -3.29 -23.19 -21.71
N SER A 6 -4.58 -23.19 -21.37
CA SER A 6 -5.29 -21.98 -20.97
C SER A 6 -5.15 -21.74 -19.46
N HIS A 7 -5.46 -20.53 -18.99
CA HIS A 7 -5.54 -20.26 -17.54
C HIS A 7 -6.53 -21.19 -16.84
N SER A 8 -7.66 -21.49 -17.49
CA SER A 8 -8.68 -22.38 -16.94
C SER A 8 -8.16 -23.81 -16.79
N ASP A 9 -7.29 -24.28 -17.69
CA ASP A 9 -6.67 -25.61 -17.58
C ASP A 9 -5.73 -25.65 -16.38
N VAL A 10 -4.89 -24.63 -16.19
CA VAL A 10 -3.96 -24.55 -15.06
C VAL A 10 -4.72 -24.48 -13.72
N GLN A 11 -5.84 -23.76 -13.65
CA GLN A 11 -6.65 -23.63 -12.44
C GLN A 11 -7.20 -24.96 -11.89
N LEU A 12 -7.32 -25.99 -12.74
CA LEU A 12 -7.78 -27.32 -12.31
C LEU A 12 -6.73 -28.05 -11.46
N HIS A 13 -5.46 -27.67 -11.56
CA HIS A 13 -4.32 -28.29 -10.89
C HIS A 13 -3.88 -27.44 -9.69
N ASN A 14 -4.68 -27.45 -8.63
CA ASN A 14 -4.55 -26.54 -7.49
C ASN A 14 -4.37 -27.24 -6.12
N THR A 15 -3.95 -28.51 -6.10
CA THR A 15 -3.78 -29.30 -4.87
C THR A 15 -2.34 -29.75 -4.69
N LYS A 16 -1.96 -30.23 -3.51
CA LYS A 16 -0.58 -30.67 -3.22
C LYS A 16 -0.09 -31.76 -4.18
N ASP A 17 -0.94 -32.74 -4.49
CA ASP A 17 -0.58 -33.88 -5.33
C ASP A 17 -0.80 -33.61 -6.83
N ASP A 18 -1.36 -32.45 -7.17
CA ASP A 18 -1.65 -31.99 -8.54
C ASP A 18 -1.59 -30.46 -8.60
N LEU A 19 -0.37 -29.93 -8.75
CA LEU A 19 -0.03 -28.52 -8.58
C LEU A 19 0.65 -27.95 -9.83
N TYR A 20 -0.06 -27.11 -10.58
CA TYR A 20 0.51 -26.40 -11.73
C TYR A 20 0.61 -24.91 -11.45
N LEU A 21 1.64 -24.28 -12.03
CA LEU A 21 1.95 -22.87 -11.86
C LEU A 21 2.25 -22.24 -13.23
N ILE A 22 1.86 -20.98 -13.42
CA ILE A 22 2.34 -20.18 -14.56
C ILE A 22 3.46 -19.27 -14.05
N ILE A 23 4.64 -19.35 -14.67
CA ILE A 23 5.75 -18.40 -14.42
C ILE A 23 6.27 -17.90 -15.76
N ARG A 24 6.21 -16.58 -15.97
CA ARG A 24 6.67 -15.88 -17.18
C ARG A 24 6.04 -16.46 -18.47
N GLY A 25 4.76 -16.82 -18.40
CA GLY A 25 4.00 -17.36 -19.54
C GLY A 25 4.27 -18.85 -19.87
N LYS A 26 5.08 -19.54 -19.07
CA LYS A 26 5.31 -20.98 -19.16
C LYS A 26 4.54 -21.69 -18.04
N VAL A 27 4.13 -22.94 -18.29
CA VAL A 27 3.38 -23.76 -17.33
C VAL A 27 4.28 -24.85 -16.78
N TYR A 28 4.28 -24.99 -15.45
CA TYR A 28 5.13 -25.91 -14.70
C TYR A 28 4.26 -26.84 -13.85
N ASN A 29 4.60 -28.13 -13.83
CA ASN A 29 4.01 -29.09 -12.91
C ASN A 29 4.97 -29.27 -11.72
N ALA A 30 4.62 -28.69 -10.57
CA ALA A 30 5.45 -28.73 -9.38
C ALA A 30 5.01 -29.81 -8.37
N SER A 31 4.09 -30.71 -8.73
CA SER A 31 3.50 -31.71 -7.82
C SER A 31 4.56 -32.58 -7.14
N SER A 32 5.61 -32.99 -7.85
CA SER A 32 6.71 -33.79 -7.30
C SER A 32 7.72 -32.98 -6.49
N PHE A 33 7.62 -31.64 -6.49
CA PHE A 33 8.58 -30.73 -5.85
C PHE A 33 7.99 -29.98 -4.65
N VAL A 34 6.69 -30.10 -4.37
CA VAL A 34 6.00 -29.32 -3.32
C VAL A 34 6.66 -29.50 -1.95
N ASP A 35 7.01 -30.73 -1.57
CA ASP A 35 7.61 -31.03 -0.26
C ASP A 35 9.10 -30.69 -0.18
N ASP A 36 9.78 -30.60 -1.32
CA ASP A 36 11.21 -30.30 -1.41
C ASP A 36 11.48 -28.79 -1.61
N HIS A 37 10.42 -27.98 -1.72
CA HIS A 37 10.54 -26.53 -1.93
C HIS A 37 11.18 -25.84 -0.71
N PRO A 38 12.36 -25.18 -0.87
CA PRO A 38 13.10 -24.59 0.25
C PRO A 38 12.37 -23.47 1.01
N GLY A 39 11.40 -22.80 0.35
CA GLY A 39 10.53 -21.79 0.96
C GLY A 39 9.36 -22.37 1.76
N GLY A 40 9.25 -23.70 1.83
CA GLY A 40 8.11 -24.43 2.40
C GLY A 40 7.00 -24.70 1.39
N SER A 41 6.26 -25.78 1.60
CA SER A 41 5.17 -26.24 0.74
C SER A 41 3.97 -25.29 0.73
N ASP A 42 3.71 -24.60 1.85
CA ASP A 42 2.60 -23.65 1.99
C ASP A 42 2.66 -22.51 0.96
N ILE A 43 3.87 -22.04 0.62
CA ILE A 43 4.06 -20.94 -0.35
C ILE A 43 3.70 -21.38 -1.77
N LEU A 44 4.02 -22.61 -2.17
CA LEU A 44 3.61 -23.13 -3.47
C LEU A 44 2.10 -23.39 -3.53
N LEU A 45 1.51 -23.85 -2.44
CA LEU A 45 0.06 -24.08 -2.33
C LEU A 45 -0.76 -22.78 -2.42
N GLU A 46 -0.24 -21.66 -1.94
CA GLU A 46 -0.90 -20.34 -2.06
C GLU A 46 -1.10 -19.91 -3.52
N VAL A 47 -0.18 -20.31 -4.41
CA VAL A 47 -0.19 -19.98 -5.84
C VAL A 47 -0.56 -21.17 -6.75
N ALA A 48 -0.95 -22.31 -6.17
CA ALA A 48 -1.38 -23.49 -6.90
C ALA A 48 -2.52 -23.19 -7.88
N GLY A 49 -2.35 -23.59 -9.15
CA GLY A 49 -3.28 -23.35 -10.24
C GLY A 49 -3.32 -21.90 -10.74
N LYS A 50 -2.35 -21.05 -10.38
CA LYS A 50 -2.34 -19.62 -10.70
C LYS A 50 -1.07 -19.19 -11.44
N ASP A 51 -1.07 -17.93 -11.88
CA ASP A 51 0.16 -17.25 -12.30
C ASP A 51 0.95 -16.80 -11.07
N ALA A 52 2.07 -17.48 -10.86
CA ALA A 52 3.01 -17.29 -9.77
C ALA A 52 4.22 -16.45 -10.19
N THR A 53 4.22 -15.83 -11.37
CA THR A 53 5.35 -15.04 -11.86
C THR A 53 5.80 -13.96 -10.87
N GLU A 54 4.85 -13.29 -10.24
CA GLU A 54 5.13 -12.25 -9.24
C GLU A 54 5.73 -12.86 -7.96
N ALA A 55 5.09 -13.91 -7.40
CA ALA A 55 5.61 -14.62 -6.22
C ALA A 55 7.02 -15.19 -6.44
N TYR A 56 7.29 -15.69 -7.65
CA TYR A 56 8.58 -16.21 -8.06
C TYR A 56 9.64 -15.10 -8.18
N ASN A 57 9.30 -13.92 -8.70
CA ASN A 57 10.27 -12.83 -8.88
C ASN A 57 10.52 -12.01 -7.60
N ASP A 58 9.53 -11.95 -6.70
CA ASP A 58 9.62 -11.19 -5.44
C ASP A 58 10.50 -11.87 -4.40
N THR A 59 10.61 -13.18 -4.49
CA THR A 59 11.59 -13.96 -3.74
C THR A 59 12.85 -14.01 -4.59
N SER A 60 13.99 -13.54 -4.08
CA SER A 60 15.28 -13.63 -4.79
C SER A 60 15.74 -15.09 -4.90
N HIS A 61 15.05 -15.88 -5.73
CA HIS A 61 15.43 -17.24 -6.09
C HIS A 61 16.80 -17.22 -6.77
N SER A 62 17.66 -18.19 -6.44
CA SER A 62 19.01 -18.28 -7.00
C SER A 62 19.00 -18.88 -8.40
N ASP A 63 20.13 -18.81 -9.11
CA ASP A 63 20.25 -19.38 -10.46
C ASP A 63 19.95 -20.89 -10.47
N GLU A 64 20.22 -21.62 -9.38
CA GLU A 64 19.88 -23.04 -9.22
C GLU A 64 18.37 -23.29 -9.14
N ALA A 65 17.58 -22.32 -8.66
CA ALA A 65 16.13 -22.43 -8.63
C ALA A 65 15.52 -22.25 -10.03
N ASP A 66 16.15 -21.43 -10.88
CA ASP A 66 15.77 -21.31 -12.30
C ASP A 66 16.06 -22.62 -13.06
N GLU A 67 17.15 -23.33 -12.74
CA GLU A 67 17.45 -24.66 -13.34
C GLU A 67 16.40 -25.72 -12.94
N ILE A 68 16.03 -25.80 -11.65
CA ILE A 68 14.96 -26.70 -11.19
C ILE A 68 13.63 -26.35 -11.88
N LEU A 69 13.35 -25.05 -12.05
CA LEU A 69 12.13 -24.59 -12.70
C LEU A 69 12.06 -25.07 -14.17
N GLU A 70 13.18 -25.09 -14.89
CA GLU A 70 13.22 -25.61 -16.28
C GLU A 70 12.82 -27.08 -16.37
N ASP A 71 13.26 -27.93 -15.43
CA ASP A 71 12.93 -29.36 -15.40
C ASP A 71 11.44 -29.62 -15.11
N LEU A 72 10.76 -28.70 -14.43
CA LEU A 72 9.33 -28.79 -14.10
C LEU A 72 8.42 -28.29 -15.24
N GLN A 73 8.99 -27.75 -16.33
CA GLN A 73 8.20 -27.14 -17.41
C GLN A 73 7.42 -28.18 -18.21
N VAL A 74 6.09 -28.06 -18.24
CA VAL A 74 5.19 -28.96 -18.98
C VAL A 74 4.53 -28.31 -20.19
N GLY A 75 4.60 -26.98 -20.33
CA GLY A 75 4.04 -26.30 -21.50
C GLY A 75 4.14 -24.78 -21.47
N ILE A 76 3.32 -24.13 -22.29
CA ILE A 76 3.22 -22.67 -22.41
C ILE A 76 1.76 -22.23 -22.37
N LEU A 77 1.53 -20.98 -21.94
CA LEU A 77 0.21 -20.40 -21.86
C LEU A 77 -0.26 -19.86 -23.22
N SER A 78 -1.53 -20.10 -23.58
CA SER A 78 -2.17 -19.56 -24.79
C SER A 78 -2.27 -18.03 -24.76
N SER A 79 -2.12 -17.38 -25.91
CA SER A 79 -2.05 -15.91 -26.06
C SER A 79 -3.38 -15.19 -26.33
N ASP A 80 -4.52 -15.89 -26.39
CA ASP A 80 -5.80 -15.29 -26.82
C ASP A 80 -6.75 -14.97 -25.65
N SER A 81 -7.34 -13.77 -25.69
CA SER A 81 -8.28 -13.24 -24.70
C SER A 81 -9.74 -13.21 -25.20
N ASN A 82 -10.65 -13.63 -24.31
CA ASN A 82 -12.12 -13.41 -24.20
C ASN A 82 -13.14 -14.15 -25.10
N SER A 83 -14.13 -14.80 -24.47
CA SER A 83 -15.58 -14.56 -24.71
C SER A 83 -16.49 -15.33 -23.71
N ALA A 84 -17.48 -14.63 -23.14
CA ALA A 84 -18.64 -15.23 -22.47
C ALA A 84 -19.93 -14.78 -23.19
N PRO A 85 -21.00 -15.62 -23.30
CA PRO A 85 -22.16 -15.31 -24.13
C PRO A 85 -23.30 -14.58 -23.40
N GLN A 86 -24.09 -13.81 -24.17
CA GLN A 86 -25.26 -13.01 -23.75
C GLN A 86 -26.62 -13.73 -23.93
N GLY A 87 -27.64 -13.28 -23.16
CA GLY A 87 -29.10 -13.44 -23.37
C GLY A 87 -29.81 -13.67 -22.02
N VAL A 88 -30.89 -12.99 -21.57
CA VAL A 88 -32.16 -12.62 -22.21
C VAL A 88 -32.89 -11.46 -21.46
N ASN A 89 -33.72 -10.70 -22.18
CA ASN A 89 -34.54 -9.51 -21.82
C ASN A 89 -35.59 -9.66 -20.68
N GLN A 90 -35.81 -8.58 -19.92
CA GLN A 90 -37.09 -8.26 -19.22
C GLN A 90 -37.40 -6.74 -19.26
N PRO A 91 -38.69 -6.32 -19.16
CA PRO A 91 -39.15 -4.98 -19.51
C PRO A 91 -38.95 -3.91 -18.43
N ALA A 92 -38.91 -2.66 -18.89
CA ALA A 92 -38.53 -1.46 -18.16
C ALA A 92 -39.50 -1.01 -17.05
N THR A 93 -38.93 -0.62 -15.91
CA THR A 93 -39.54 0.22 -14.87
C THR A 93 -38.90 1.62 -14.87
N PRO A 94 -39.59 2.67 -14.38
CA PRO A 94 -39.21 4.07 -14.56
C PRO A 94 -37.85 4.40 -13.94
N GLN A 95 -36.95 5.00 -14.73
CA GLN A 95 -35.63 5.45 -14.29
C GLN A 95 -35.74 6.67 -13.37
N GLU A 96 -35.33 6.50 -12.11
CA GLU A 96 -34.74 7.58 -11.32
C GLU A 96 -33.52 8.18 -12.05
N PRO A 97 -33.20 9.46 -11.84
CA PRO A 97 -32.08 10.11 -12.50
C PRO A 97 -30.79 9.32 -12.27
N ALA A 98 -30.13 8.93 -13.36
CA ALA A 98 -28.94 8.08 -13.36
C ALA A 98 -27.85 8.67 -12.46
N ALA A 99 -27.38 7.87 -11.50
CA ALA A 99 -26.17 8.15 -10.75
C ALA A 99 -25.02 8.38 -11.74
N GLN A 100 -24.30 9.49 -11.59
CA GLN A 100 -23.10 9.79 -12.38
C GLN A 100 -22.10 8.65 -12.18
N VAL A 101 -21.77 7.94 -13.26
CA VAL A 101 -20.84 6.81 -13.23
C VAL A 101 -19.44 7.37 -13.02
N THR A 102 -18.92 7.28 -11.80
CA THR A 102 -17.53 7.62 -11.48
C THR A 102 -16.61 6.48 -11.91
N THR A 103 -15.68 6.77 -12.84
CA THR A 103 -14.72 5.78 -13.34
C THR A 103 -13.51 5.70 -12.40
N LYS A 104 -13.26 4.52 -11.83
CA LYS A 104 -12.01 4.19 -11.10
C LYS A 104 -10.87 3.99 -12.09
N VAL A 105 -9.72 4.61 -11.85
CA VAL A 105 -8.65 4.62 -12.85
C VAL A 105 -7.54 3.59 -12.63
N LEU A 106 -7.26 3.24 -11.37
CA LEU A 106 -6.10 2.45 -11.00
C LEU A 106 -6.19 1.00 -11.54
N GLN A 107 -5.11 0.54 -12.17
CA GLN A 107 -4.93 -0.86 -12.59
C GLN A 107 -3.80 -1.53 -11.78
N PRO A 108 -4.07 -2.64 -11.08
CA PRO A 108 -3.12 -3.21 -10.12
C PRO A 108 -1.84 -3.72 -10.79
N ASP A 109 -1.97 -4.26 -12.00
CA ASP A 109 -0.89 -4.99 -12.66
C ASP A 109 -0.32 -4.26 -13.88
N HIS A 110 -0.89 -3.10 -14.22
CA HIS A 110 -0.49 -2.29 -15.36
C HIS A 110 -0.08 -0.88 -14.94
N PHE A 111 1.08 -0.45 -15.40
CA PHE A 111 1.52 0.92 -15.22
C PHE A 111 0.77 1.86 -16.18
N GLN A 112 0.25 2.94 -15.62
CA GLN A 112 -0.46 4.01 -16.30
C GLN A 112 0.28 5.33 -16.08
N GLU A 113 0.18 6.24 -17.04
CA GLU A 113 0.84 7.54 -16.94
C GLU A 113 -0.11 8.61 -16.40
N PHE A 114 0.38 9.37 -15.42
CA PHE A 114 -0.35 10.49 -14.82
C PHE A 114 0.47 11.76 -14.92
N LYS A 115 -0.15 12.82 -15.45
CA LYS A 115 0.51 14.09 -15.74
C LYS A 115 0.55 14.98 -14.50
N LEU A 116 1.73 15.48 -14.14
CA LEU A 116 1.93 16.48 -13.10
C LEU A 116 1.25 17.78 -13.53
N LEU A 117 0.26 18.20 -12.76
CA LEU A 117 -0.43 19.47 -12.90
C LEU A 117 0.31 20.58 -12.16
N GLU A 118 0.71 20.32 -10.92
CA GLU A 118 1.22 21.34 -10.02
C GLU A 118 2.21 20.74 -9.00
N LYS A 119 3.24 21.51 -8.65
CA LYS A 119 4.22 21.18 -7.61
C LYS A 119 4.29 22.31 -6.59
N ASN A 120 3.84 22.06 -5.38
CA ASN A 120 3.81 23.00 -4.27
C ASN A 120 4.88 22.65 -3.23
N LYS A 121 5.92 23.48 -3.13
CA LYS A 121 7.01 23.26 -2.16
C LYS A 121 6.52 23.58 -0.75
N VAL A 122 6.58 22.60 0.15
CA VAL A 122 6.14 22.71 1.55
C VAL A 122 7.32 23.07 2.46
N SER A 123 8.49 22.49 2.21
CA SER A 123 9.71 22.76 2.97
C SER A 123 10.96 22.60 2.09
N HIS A 124 12.16 22.68 2.67
CA HIS A 124 13.41 22.56 1.92
C HIS A 124 13.53 21.24 1.14
N ASN A 125 12.92 20.15 1.62
CA ASN A 125 12.97 18.82 1.02
C ASN A 125 11.60 18.14 0.89
N VAL A 126 10.49 18.86 1.01
CA VAL A 126 9.14 18.30 0.86
C VAL A 126 8.32 19.14 -0.11
N ALA A 127 7.58 18.47 -0.98
CA ALA A 127 6.58 19.09 -1.84
C ALA A 127 5.32 18.23 -1.96
N ILE A 128 4.21 18.88 -2.26
CA ILE A 128 2.96 18.26 -2.68
C ILE A 128 2.89 18.32 -4.20
N TYR A 129 2.66 17.18 -4.83
CA TYR A 129 2.58 17.00 -6.27
C TYR A 129 1.15 16.60 -6.63
N ARG A 130 0.49 17.42 -7.43
CA ARG A 130 -0.86 17.16 -7.93
C ARG A 130 -0.81 16.59 -9.32
N PHE A 131 -1.44 15.43 -9.52
CA PHE A 131 -1.49 14.76 -10.81
C PHE A 131 -2.92 14.71 -11.34
N ASN A 132 -3.09 14.90 -12.64
CA ASN A 132 -4.39 14.80 -13.31
C ASN A 132 -4.84 13.34 -13.42
N LEU A 133 -6.12 13.12 -13.18
CA LEU A 133 -6.83 11.92 -13.63
C LEU A 133 -7.31 12.09 -15.08
N PRO A 134 -7.73 11.01 -15.76
CA PRO A 134 -8.12 11.05 -17.18
C PRO A 134 -9.29 11.99 -17.50
N SER A 135 -10.19 12.22 -16.54
CA SER A 135 -11.30 13.18 -16.67
C SER A 135 -11.58 13.87 -15.33
N PRO A 136 -12.23 15.06 -15.33
CA PRO A 136 -12.63 15.76 -14.10
C PRO A 136 -13.54 14.95 -13.17
N GLU A 137 -14.26 13.96 -13.69
CA GLU A 137 -15.18 13.09 -12.96
C GLU A 137 -14.54 11.76 -12.52
N SER A 138 -13.34 11.45 -13.01
CA SER A 138 -12.62 10.24 -12.62
C SER A 138 -12.18 10.32 -11.16
N ILE A 139 -12.16 9.16 -10.50
CA ILE A 139 -11.59 8.99 -9.16
C ILE A 139 -10.39 8.06 -9.23
N LEU A 140 -9.45 8.19 -8.28
CA LEU A 140 -8.27 7.33 -8.25
C LEU A 140 -8.69 5.85 -8.09
N GLY A 141 -9.70 5.60 -7.25
CA GLY A 141 -10.20 4.27 -6.98
C GLY A 141 -9.28 3.48 -6.04
N LEU A 142 -8.63 4.18 -5.11
CA LEU A 142 -7.69 3.61 -4.13
C LEU A 142 -8.44 3.28 -2.83
N PRO A 143 -8.61 1.99 -2.47
CA PRO A 143 -9.16 1.61 -1.17
C PRO A 143 -8.37 2.23 -0.01
N ILE A 144 -9.09 2.62 1.05
CA ILE A 144 -8.49 3.31 2.20
C ILE A 144 -7.55 2.36 2.94
N GLY A 145 -6.27 2.73 3.07
CA GLY A 145 -5.21 1.90 3.63
C GLY A 145 -4.30 1.23 2.59
N GLN A 146 -4.68 1.26 1.31
CA GLN A 146 -3.83 0.84 0.21
C GLN A 146 -2.99 2.00 -0.33
N HIS A 147 -2.00 1.67 -1.15
CA HIS A 147 -1.07 2.61 -1.74
C HIS A 147 -0.90 2.37 -3.25
N ILE A 148 -0.19 3.28 -3.91
CA ILE A 148 0.21 3.15 -5.32
C ILE A 148 1.70 2.84 -5.42
N SER A 149 2.11 2.23 -6.53
CA SER A 149 3.51 1.99 -6.86
C SER A 149 3.93 2.89 -8.01
N ILE A 150 4.96 3.71 -7.80
CA ILE A 150 5.58 4.54 -8.83
C ILE A 150 6.84 3.85 -9.34
N SER A 151 6.95 3.71 -10.66
CA SER A 151 8.13 3.15 -11.33
C SER A 151 8.86 4.20 -12.17
N SER A 152 10.20 4.13 -12.20
CA SER A 152 11.03 4.88 -13.13
C SER A 152 12.31 4.11 -13.48
N GLN A 153 12.84 4.38 -14.67
CA GLN A 153 14.13 3.85 -15.12
C GLN A 153 15.25 4.75 -14.57
N ILE A 154 16.07 4.20 -13.67
CA ILE A 154 17.12 4.94 -12.97
C ILE A 154 18.48 4.64 -13.62
N PRO A 155 19.19 5.65 -14.16
CA PRO A 155 20.52 5.47 -14.73
C PRO A 155 21.52 4.91 -13.72
N GLN A 156 22.36 3.99 -14.17
CA GLN A 156 23.43 3.37 -13.39
C GLN A 156 24.81 3.89 -13.83
N PRO A 157 25.85 3.80 -12.97
CA PRO A 157 27.19 4.28 -13.30
C PRO A 157 27.84 3.60 -14.52
N ASP A 158 27.41 2.38 -14.84
CA ASP A 158 27.89 1.59 -15.98
C ASP A 158 27.21 1.95 -17.32
N GLY A 159 26.32 2.96 -17.32
CA GLY A 159 25.57 3.41 -18.49
C GLY A 159 24.27 2.64 -18.74
N THR A 160 23.94 1.63 -17.94
CA THR A 160 22.65 0.93 -18.00
C THR A 160 21.56 1.70 -17.25
N SER A 161 20.30 1.22 -17.33
CA SER A 161 19.19 1.70 -16.51
C SER A 161 18.56 0.55 -15.75
N LYS A 162 18.23 0.79 -14.47
CA LYS A 162 17.51 -0.16 -13.62
C LYS A 162 16.10 0.36 -13.36
N GLU A 163 15.09 -0.47 -13.59
CA GLU A 163 13.74 -0.14 -13.18
C GLU A 163 13.65 -0.18 -11.64
N VAL A 164 13.20 0.92 -11.05
CA VAL A 164 13.03 1.04 -9.60
C VAL A 164 11.58 1.38 -9.32
N THR A 165 10.95 0.61 -8.43
CA THR A 165 9.58 0.85 -7.98
C THR A 165 9.56 1.22 -6.49
N ARG A 166 8.73 2.21 -6.12
CA ARG A 166 8.52 2.63 -4.71
C ARG A 166 7.04 2.90 -4.42
N SER A 167 6.64 2.61 -3.19
CA SER A 167 5.26 2.82 -2.71
C SER A 167 5.05 4.26 -2.22
N TYR A 168 3.88 4.81 -2.54
CA TYR A 168 3.43 6.13 -2.10
C TYR A 168 1.94 6.08 -1.75
N THR A 169 1.55 6.71 -0.65
CA THR A 169 0.14 6.86 -0.29
C THR A 169 -0.34 8.28 -0.59
N PRO A 170 -1.33 8.46 -1.48
CA PRO A 170 -1.96 9.75 -1.73
C PRO A 170 -2.55 10.37 -0.45
N ILE A 171 -2.49 11.70 -0.36
CA ILE A 171 -3.06 12.49 0.74
C ILE A 171 -4.43 13.10 0.41
N SER A 172 -4.90 12.87 -0.82
CA SER A 172 -6.26 13.09 -1.31
C SER A 172 -7.04 11.76 -1.35
N GLY A 173 -8.36 11.82 -1.47
CA GLY A 173 -9.22 10.65 -1.61
C GLY A 173 -10.18 10.78 -2.80
N ASP A 174 -10.98 9.73 -3.03
CA ASP A 174 -11.97 9.67 -4.12
C ASP A 174 -13.11 10.72 -3.99
N ASP A 175 -13.18 11.41 -2.85
CA ASP A 175 -14.03 12.60 -2.63
C ASP A 175 -13.54 13.86 -3.37
N GLN A 176 -12.38 13.80 -4.00
CA GLN A 176 -11.77 14.87 -4.79
C GLN A 176 -11.50 14.36 -6.22
N PRO A 177 -12.53 14.30 -7.09
CA PRO A 177 -12.37 13.75 -8.44
C PRO A 177 -11.48 14.66 -9.31
N GLY A 178 -10.98 14.10 -10.41
CA GLY A 178 -10.17 14.79 -11.41
C GLY A 178 -8.67 14.88 -11.10
N SER A 179 -8.24 14.68 -9.86
CA SER A 179 -6.82 14.70 -9.50
C SER A 179 -6.49 13.89 -8.26
N PHE A 180 -5.20 13.65 -8.01
CA PHE A 180 -4.71 13.17 -6.72
C PHE A 180 -3.41 13.83 -6.32
N ASP A 181 -3.19 13.92 -5.01
CA ASP A 181 -2.06 14.62 -4.40
C ASP A 181 -1.11 13.65 -3.69
N LEU A 182 0.18 13.75 -3.99
CA LEU A 182 1.25 13.04 -3.29
C LEU A 182 2.09 14.00 -2.47
N LEU A 183 2.26 13.73 -1.18
CA LEU A 183 3.26 14.42 -0.36
C LEU A 183 4.55 13.60 -0.35
N ILE A 184 5.63 14.17 -0.88
CA ILE A 184 6.89 13.45 -1.06
C ILE A 184 8.04 14.23 -0.44
N LYS A 185 8.81 13.55 0.42
CA LYS A 185 10.11 14.03 0.90
C LYS A 185 11.20 13.58 -0.06
N SER A 186 11.94 14.53 -0.62
CA SER A 186 13.08 14.30 -1.50
C SER A 186 14.33 13.97 -0.67
N TYR A 187 14.98 12.87 -1.02
CA TYR A 187 16.26 12.46 -0.45
C TYR A 187 17.36 12.62 -1.51
N PRO A 188 18.50 13.26 -1.20
CA PRO A 188 19.57 13.48 -2.19
C PRO A 188 20.05 12.19 -2.87
N GLN A 189 20.10 11.09 -2.12
CA GLN A 189 20.46 9.75 -2.62
C GLN A 189 19.25 8.83 -2.88
N GLY A 190 18.03 9.40 -2.86
CA GLY A 190 16.84 8.63 -3.16
C GLY A 190 16.64 8.49 -4.66
N ASN A 191 16.26 7.30 -5.12
CA ASN A 191 16.01 7.04 -6.54
C ASN A 191 14.74 7.76 -7.02
N ILE A 192 13.57 7.24 -6.63
CA ILE A 192 12.28 7.75 -7.11
C ILE A 192 11.94 9.12 -6.52
N SER A 193 12.26 9.36 -5.25
CA SER A 193 12.00 10.67 -4.63
C SER A 193 12.74 11.81 -5.34
N ARG A 194 14.00 11.57 -5.78
CA ARG A 194 14.78 12.57 -6.52
C ARG A 194 14.27 12.73 -7.93
N TYR A 195 13.93 11.62 -8.60
CA TYR A 195 13.29 11.66 -9.92
C TYR A 195 12.02 12.54 -9.89
N ILE A 196 11.12 12.31 -8.93
CA ILE A 196 9.89 13.11 -8.78
C ILE A 196 10.21 14.58 -8.46
N ASP A 197 11.24 14.84 -7.67
CA ASP A 197 11.68 16.21 -7.38
C ASP A 197 12.17 16.97 -8.62
N THR A 198 12.72 16.29 -9.62
CA THR A 198 13.11 16.92 -10.90
C THR A 198 11.94 17.24 -11.83
N LEU A 199 10.73 16.74 -11.53
CA LEU A 199 9.59 16.94 -12.41
C LEU A 199 9.11 18.39 -12.43
N VAL A 200 8.70 18.82 -13.62
CA VAL A 200 7.99 20.09 -13.85
C VAL A 200 6.58 19.83 -14.38
N PRO A 201 5.61 20.73 -14.12
CA PRO A 201 4.26 20.62 -14.65
C PRO A 201 4.27 20.31 -16.15
N GLY A 202 3.46 19.33 -16.55
CA GLY A 202 3.46 18.84 -17.92
C GLY A 202 4.01 17.42 -18.08
N GLN A 203 4.95 17.01 -17.22
CA GLN A 203 5.59 15.69 -17.29
C GLN A 203 4.75 14.62 -16.60
N THR A 204 5.01 13.34 -16.92
CA THR A 204 4.26 12.20 -16.39
C THR A 204 5.08 11.36 -15.41
N ILE A 205 4.38 10.63 -14.56
CA ILE A 205 4.90 9.50 -13.78
C ILE A 205 4.15 8.22 -14.15
N ARG A 206 4.83 7.07 -14.02
CA ARG A 206 4.22 5.74 -14.22
C ARG A 206 3.76 5.18 -12.88
N ILE A 207 2.47 4.91 -12.76
CA ILE A 207 1.82 4.39 -11.56
C ILE A 207 1.07 3.10 -11.86
N ARG A 208 1.15 2.11 -10.97
CA ARG A 208 0.18 1.01 -10.88
C ARG A 208 -0.39 0.91 -9.47
N GLY A 209 -1.55 0.31 -9.33
CA GLY A 209 -2.21 0.12 -8.04
C GLY A 209 -3.68 -0.25 -8.20
N PRO A 210 -4.42 -0.45 -7.11
CA PRO A 210 -3.94 -0.33 -5.74
C PRO A 210 -3.04 -1.52 -5.32
N LYS A 211 -2.19 -1.31 -4.31
CA LYS A 211 -1.35 -2.33 -3.68
C LYS A 211 -1.46 -2.26 -2.15
N GLY A 212 -1.12 -3.36 -1.47
CA GLY A 212 -1.22 -3.52 -0.01
C GLY A 212 -2.49 -4.26 0.42
N CYS A 213 -2.48 -4.83 1.62
CA CYS A 213 -3.56 -5.69 2.13
C CYS A 213 -4.50 -4.98 3.12
N PHE A 214 -4.18 -3.76 3.56
CA PHE A 214 -5.03 -3.02 4.49
C PHE A 214 -6.19 -2.35 3.76
N ILE A 215 -7.42 -2.61 4.20
CA ILE A 215 -8.62 -1.93 3.72
C ILE A 215 -9.44 -1.51 4.95
N TYR A 216 -9.55 -0.21 5.17
CA TYR A 216 -10.38 0.35 6.23
C TYR A 216 -11.86 0.25 5.88
N THR A 217 -12.67 -0.18 6.86
CA THR A 217 -14.13 -0.04 6.84
C THR A 217 -14.61 0.63 8.13
N PRO A 218 -15.68 1.44 8.09
CA PRO A 218 -16.22 2.11 9.27
C PRO A 218 -16.42 1.16 10.45
N ASN A 219 -15.99 1.57 11.65
CA ASN A 219 -16.11 0.80 12.89
C ASN A 219 -15.42 -0.59 12.88
N MET A 220 -14.44 -0.84 11.99
CA MET A 220 -13.76 -2.15 11.95
C MET A 220 -13.02 -2.51 13.25
N VAL A 221 -12.65 -1.49 14.01
CA VAL A 221 -12.13 -1.57 15.38
C VAL A 221 -12.72 -0.41 16.17
N ARG A 222 -12.75 -0.53 17.50
CA ARG A 222 -13.20 0.57 18.35
C ARG A 222 -12.21 1.74 18.30
N HIS A 223 -10.91 1.45 18.27
CA HIS A 223 -9.89 2.48 18.42
C HIS A 223 -8.55 2.06 17.82
N PHE A 224 -7.96 2.95 17.01
CA PHE A 224 -6.61 2.81 16.49
C PHE A 224 -5.58 3.50 17.36
N GLY A 225 -4.47 2.80 17.64
CA GLY A 225 -3.21 3.44 18.02
C GLY A 225 -2.30 3.56 16.80
N MET A 226 -2.00 4.76 16.33
CA MET A 226 -1.15 4.97 15.16
C MET A 226 0.23 5.47 15.59
N ILE A 227 1.29 4.96 14.97
CA ILE A 227 2.66 5.44 15.18
C ILE A 227 3.30 5.73 13.82
N ALA A 228 3.50 7.01 13.54
CA ALA A 228 4.04 7.49 12.28
C ALA A 228 5.40 8.16 12.45
N GLY A 229 6.32 7.92 11.52
CA GLY A 229 7.59 8.63 11.41
C GLY A 229 7.75 9.32 10.05
N GLY A 230 7.97 10.64 10.04
CA GLY A 230 8.17 11.39 8.79
C GLY A 230 7.02 11.20 7.79
N THR A 231 7.32 10.75 6.56
CA THR A 231 6.31 10.51 5.51
C THR A 231 5.35 9.35 5.80
N GLY A 232 5.62 8.55 6.85
CA GLY A 232 4.70 7.52 7.34
C GLY A 232 3.36 8.06 7.84
N ILE A 233 3.20 9.39 7.96
CA ILE A 233 1.91 10.04 8.23
C ILE A 233 0.89 9.84 7.10
N THR A 234 1.31 9.59 5.87
CA THR A 234 0.42 9.55 4.70
C THR A 234 -0.65 8.44 4.77
N PRO A 235 -0.34 7.16 5.07
CA PRO A 235 -1.38 6.16 5.30
C PRO A 235 -2.25 6.45 6.52
N MET A 236 -1.68 7.01 7.60
CA MET A 236 -2.45 7.37 8.79
C MET A 236 -3.49 8.45 8.48
N LEU A 237 -3.09 9.49 7.73
CA LEU A 237 -3.97 10.56 7.33
C LEU A 237 -5.09 10.07 6.40
N GLN A 238 -4.79 9.13 5.50
CA GLN A 238 -5.81 8.52 4.63
C GLN A 238 -6.95 7.88 5.46
N ILE A 239 -6.59 7.13 6.51
CA ILE A 239 -7.55 6.50 7.43
C ILE A 239 -8.26 7.54 8.30
N ILE A 240 -7.53 8.49 8.89
CA ILE A 240 -8.12 9.55 9.73
C ILE A 240 -9.18 10.34 8.95
N ASN A 241 -8.89 10.74 7.71
CA ASN A 241 -9.88 11.45 6.88
C ASN A 241 -11.12 10.60 6.60
N ALA A 242 -10.94 9.29 6.36
CA ALA A 242 -12.06 8.38 6.13
C ALA A 242 -12.96 8.26 7.37
N ILE A 243 -12.37 8.13 8.56
CA ILE A 243 -13.09 8.12 9.84
C ILE A 243 -13.88 9.44 10.02
N VAL A 244 -13.22 10.59 9.84
CA VAL A 244 -13.83 11.90 10.04
C VAL A 244 -15.00 12.15 9.07
N ARG A 245 -14.87 11.74 7.79
CA ARG A 245 -16.00 11.78 6.85
C ARG A 245 -17.10 10.80 7.22
N GLY A 246 -16.73 9.62 7.73
CA GLY A 246 -17.64 8.57 8.18
C GLY A 246 -18.49 8.95 9.39
N ARG A 247 -18.11 9.98 10.17
CA ARG A 247 -18.87 10.43 11.35
C ARG A 247 -20.35 10.66 11.06
N ALA A 248 -20.65 11.32 9.95
CA ALA A 248 -22.03 11.60 9.53
C ALA A 248 -22.85 10.32 9.23
N SER A 249 -22.17 9.20 9.00
CA SER A 249 -22.76 7.87 8.72
C SER A 249 -22.57 6.87 9.86
N GLY A 250 -22.23 7.34 11.07
CA GLY A 250 -22.14 6.50 12.27
C GLY A 250 -20.78 5.84 12.50
N ASP A 251 -19.70 6.33 11.88
CA ASP A 251 -18.34 5.91 12.25
C ASP A 251 -17.95 6.48 13.61
N THR A 252 -17.73 5.60 14.59
CA THR A 252 -17.42 5.94 15.99
C THR A 252 -15.96 5.64 16.35
N THR A 253 -15.17 5.19 15.39
CA THR A 253 -13.76 4.81 15.58
C THR A 253 -12.94 5.95 16.19
N GLU A 254 -12.18 5.66 17.24
CA GLU A 254 -11.23 6.62 17.83
C GLU A 254 -9.82 6.45 17.28
N VAL A 255 -8.98 7.48 17.39
CA VAL A 255 -7.57 7.48 16.97
C VAL A 255 -6.71 8.21 17.99
N ASP A 256 -5.66 7.54 18.48
CA ASP A 256 -4.50 8.19 19.08
C ASP A 256 -3.29 8.01 18.15
N LEU A 257 -2.74 9.09 17.63
CA LEU A 257 -1.58 9.09 16.75
C LEU A 257 -0.35 9.65 17.48
N ILE A 258 0.69 8.84 17.64
CA ILE A 258 2.04 9.30 17.96
C ILE A 258 2.75 9.65 16.65
N PHE A 259 3.09 10.91 16.45
CA PHE A 259 3.78 11.38 15.24
C PHE A 259 5.18 11.89 15.57
N ALA A 260 6.19 11.13 15.13
CA ALA A 260 7.59 11.34 15.45
C ALA A 260 8.39 11.95 14.29
N ASN A 261 9.13 13.02 14.59
CA ASN A 261 9.98 13.73 13.64
C ASN A 261 11.30 14.15 14.30
N VAL A 262 12.29 14.56 13.50
CA VAL A 262 13.58 15.00 14.05
C VAL A 262 13.45 16.40 14.65
N ASN A 263 13.05 17.37 13.84
CA ASN A 263 12.89 18.76 14.25
C ASN A 263 11.42 19.21 14.09
N SER A 264 11.04 20.35 14.69
CA SER A 264 9.67 20.88 14.62
C SER A 264 9.20 21.20 13.20
N GLU A 265 10.11 21.65 12.34
CA GLU A 265 9.88 21.96 10.94
C GLU A 265 9.70 20.72 10.06
N ASP A 266 10.07 19.54 10.56
CA ASP A 266 9.85 18.27 9.88
C ASP A 266 8.43 17.73 10.08
N ILE A 267 7.59 18.36 10.92
CA ILE A 267 6.21 17.90 11.20
C ILE A 267 5.32 18.20 9.99
N LEU A 268 5.14 17.18 9.15
CA LEU A 268 4.37 17.27 7.92
C LEU A 268 2.88 17.43 8.22
N LEU A 269 2.22 18.35 7.50
CA LEU A 269 0.76 18.55 7.59
C LEU A 269 0.27 18.92 9.01
N LYS A 270 1.13 19.52 9.85
CA LYS A 270 0.82 19.86 11.23
C LYS A 270 -0.48 20.66 11.39
N GLU A 271 -0.64 21.73 10.62
CA GLU A 271 -1.83 22.59 10.68
C GLU A 271 -3.12 21.82 10.38
N ARG A 272 -3.07 20.90 9.40
CA ARG A 272 -4.19 20.04 9.04
C ARG A 272 -4.51 19.04 10.15
N LEU A 273 -3.50 18.42 10.76
CA LEU A 273 -3.67 17.48 11.87
C LEU A 273 -4.24 18.18 13.11
N ASP A 274 -3.72 19.36 13.46
CA ASP A 274 -4.21 20.16 14.58
C ASP A 274 -5.67 20.59 14.35
N ALA A 275 -6.01 21.00 13.12
CA ALA A 275 -7.39 21.37 12.77
C ALA A 275 -8.35 20.19 12.94
N LEU A 276 -7.96 18.98 12.50
CA LEU A 276 -8.76 17.76 12.68
C LEU A 276 -8.98 17.43 14.16
N ALA A 277 -7.91 17.43 14.96
CA ALA A 277 -7.98 17.13 16.40
C ALA A 277 -8.79 18.18 17.19
N LYS A 278 -8.86 19.41 16.68
CA LYS A 278 -9.66 20.48 17.30
C LYS A 278 -11.16 20.29 17.09
N VAL A 279 -11.58 19.71 15.97
CA VAL A 279 -13.01 19.57 15.61
C VAL A 279 -13.58 18.19 15.90
N ASP A 280 -12.74 17.16 16.03
CA ASP A 280 -13.14 15.79 16.36
C ASP A 280 -12.38 15.29 17.59
N ALA A 281 -13.09 15.21 18.73
CA ALA A 281 -12.53 14.74 19.99
C ALA A 281 -12.10 13.26 19.98
N GLY A 282 -12.58 12.48 19.01
CA GLY A 282 -12.14 11.12 18.75
C GLY A 282 -10.78 11.02 18.07
N ILE A 283 -10.19 12.14 17.63
CA ILE A 283 -8.86 12.19 16.99
C ILE A 283 -7.88 12.95 17.88
N ARG A 284 -6.85 12.26 18.37
CA ARG A 284 -5.83 12.83 19.28
C ARG A 284 -4.44 12.64 18.68
N ILE A 285 -3.67 13.71 18.65
CA ILE A 285 -2.34 13.74 18.04
C ILE A 285 -1.30 14.07 19.10
N HIS A 286 -0.31 13.21 19.24
CA HIS A 286 0.79 13.31 20.19
C HIS A 286 2.10 13.45 19.42
N TYR A 287 2.64 14.67 19.39
CA TYR A 287 3.88 14.96 18.66
C TYR A 287 5.12 14.58 19.48
N VAL A 288 6.12 14.00 18.82
CA VAL A 288 7.39 13.58 19.43
C VAL A 288 8.56 14.10 18.59
N LEU A 289 9.54 14.76 19.21
CA LEU A 289 10.69 15.34 18.52
C LEU A 289 12.02 14.84 19.10
N ASN A 290 12.99 14.54 18.23
CA ASN A 290 14.37 14.31 18.66
C ASN A 290 15.02 15.61 19.16
N ASN A 291 14.82 16.71 18.42
CA ASN A 291 15.40 18.03 18.66
C ASN A 291 14.27 19.05 18.89
N PRO A 292 13.63 19.05 20.07
CA PRO A 292 12.51 19.95 20.34
C PRO A 292 12.97 21.42 20.49
N PRO A 293 12.17 22.40 20.04
CA PRO A 293 12.41 23.80 20.35
C PRO A 293 12.19 24.10 21.85
N ALA A 294 12.70 25.24 22.32
CA ALA A 294 12.45 25.69 23.69
C ALA A 294 10.94 25.82 23.96
N GLY A 295 10.48 25.33 25.12
CA GLY A 295 9.07 25.33 25.50
C GLY A 295 8.22 24.21 24.88
N TRP A 296 8.83 23.23 24.21
CA TRP A 296 8.14 22.05 23.72
C TRP A 296 7.48 21.24 24.84
N THR A 297 6.21 20.89 24.65
CA THR A 297 5.39 20.15 25.62
C THR A 297 5.05 18.72 25.18
N GLY A 298 5.44 18.34 23.95
CA GLY A 298 5.25 16.99 23.42
C GLY A 298 6.30 16.00 23.92
N GLY A 299 6.32 14.81 23.30
CA GLY A 299 7.35 13.82 23.58
C GLY A 299 8.73 14.25 23.09
N VAL A 300 9.78 13.75 23.73
CA VAL A 300 11.17 14.06 23.41
C VAL A 300 11.96 12.77 23.20
N GLY A 301 12.79 12.75 22.16
CA GLY A 301 13.62 11.60 21.80
C GLY A 301 12.91 10.61 20.86
N PHE A 302 13.28 9.34 20.95
CA PHE A 302 12.63 8.28 20.20
C PHE A 302 11.35 7.81 20.90
N VAL A 303 10.37 7.35 20.13
CA VAL A 303 9.15 6.74 20.67
C VAL A 303 9.55 5.49 21.47
N GLY A 304 9.15 5.45 22.74
CA GLY A 304 9.45 4.37 23.67
C GLY A 304 8.19 3.79 24.32
N ALA A 305 8.38 2.72 25.11
CA ALA A 305 7.29 2.01 25.78
C ALA A 305 6.44 2.93 26.70
N GLU A 306 7.06 3.92 27.35
CA GLU A 306 6.36 4.90 28.18
C GLU A 306 5.34 5.70 27.35
N MET A 307 5.74 6.24 26.20
CA MET A 307 4.87 7.02 25.33
C MET A 307 3.73 6.16 24.78
N VAL A 308 4.03 4.94 24.35
CA VAL A 308 3.01 3.98 23.88
C VAL A 308 2.01 3.68 25.00
N THR A 309 2.47 3.41 26.21
CA THR A 309 1.59 3.12 27.36
C THR A 309 0.75 4.33 27.77
N LYS A 310 1.31 5.54 27.66
CA LYS A 310 0.66 6.77 28.06
C LYS A 310 -0.44 7.20 27.10
N TRP A 311 -0.23 7.03 25.79
CA TRP A 311 -1.05 7.67 24.77
C TRP A 311 -1.86 6.70 23.91
N LEU A 312 -1.42 5.46 23.72
CA LEU A 312 -2.12 4.51 22.85
C LEU A 312 -3.11 3.63 23.64
N PRO A 313 -4.16 3.11 22.98
CA PRO A 313 -5.12 2.20 23.62
C PRO A 313 -4.47 0.90 24.09
N LYS A 314 -4.77 0.47 25.31
CA LYS A 314 -4.27 -0.81 25.84
C LYS A 314 -4.66 -2.01 24.96
N PRO A 315 -3.85 -3.10 24.95
CA PRO A 315 -4.14 -4.28 24.16
C PRO A 315 -5.54 -4.85 24.43
N ARG A 316 -6.33 -4.97 23.35
CA ARG A 316 -7.66 -5.61 23.30
C ARG A 316 -7.93 -6.10 21.88
N ASN A 317 -8.85 -7.05 21.75
CA ASN A 317 -9.26 -7.60 20.44
C ASN A 317 -9.96 -6.58 19.53
N ASP A 318 -10.51 -5.50 20.08
CA ASP A 318 -11.17 -4.41 19.37
C ASP A 318 -10.26 -3.18 19.14
N ILE A 319 -8.95 -3.35 19.29
CA ILE A 319 -7.91 -2.34 19.08
C ILE A 319 -6.99 -2.78 17.96
N LYS A 320 -6.49 -1.83 17.17
CA LYS A 320 -5.41 -2.10 16.21
C LYS A 320 -4.33 -1.02 16.29
N ILE A 321 -3.08 -1.46 16.31
CA ILE A 321 -1.90 -0.60 16.20
C ILE A 321 -1.46 -0.54 14.74
N LEU A 322 -1.28 0.67 14.22
CA LEU A 322 -0.79 0.90 12.87
C LEU A 322 0.59 1.55 12.90
N LEU A 323 1.54 1.01 12.15
CA LEU A 323 2.93 1.46 12.12
C LEU A 323 3.32 1.87 10.69
N CYS A 324 3.90 3.06 10.53
CA CYS A 324 4.55 3.43 9.26
C CYS A 324 5.67 4.45 9.51
N GLY A 325 6.86 4.17 9.00
CA GLY A 325 8.02 5.03 9.18
C GLY A 325 9.32 4.35 8.78
N PRO A 326 10.47 4.93 9.16
CA PRO A 326 11.77 4.32 8.86
C PRO A 326 11.88 2.88 9.42
N PRO A 327 12.56 1.96 8.71
CA PRO A 327 12.66 0.56 9.15
C PRO A 327 13.13 0.35 10.60
N PRO A 328 14.14 1.10 11.12
CA PRO A 328 14.54 0.98 12.52
C PRO A 328 13.43 1.32 13.50
N MET A 329 12.62 2.33 13.19
CA MET A 329 11.47 2.74 14.00
C MET A 329 10.40 1.64 14.00
N VAL A 330 10.02 1.12 12.83
CA VAL A 330 9.02 0.05 12.74
C VAL A 330 9.48 -1.20 13.50
N SER A 331 10.74 -1.60 13.32
CA SER A 331 11.33 -2.75 14.04
C SER A 331 11.29 -2.57 15.56
N ALA A 332 11.64 -1.38 16.06
CA ALA A 332 11.56 -1.07 17.48
C ALA A 332 10.11 -1.10 18.00
N MET A 333 9.15 -0.54 17.24
CA MET A 333 7.74 -0.50 17.65
C MET A 333 7.09 -1.88 17.67
N LYS A 334 7.43 -2.78 16.74
CA LYS A 334 6.98 -4.19 16.78
C LYS A 334 7.40 -4.85 18.10
N LYS A 335 8.66 -4.70 18.51
CA LYS A 335 9.17 -5.25 19.78
C LYS A 335 8.54 -4.61 21.02
N ILE A 336 8.39 -3.28 21.01
CA ILE A 336 7.81 -2.54 22.14
C ILE A 336 6.34 -2.92 22.34
N THR A 337 5.56 -3.01 21.26
CA THR A 337 4.16 -3.41 21.34
C THR A 337 4.02 -4.85 21.82
N GLU A 338 4.80 -5.80 21.30
CA GLU A 338 4.81 -7.17 21.82
C GLU A 338 5.10 -7.23 23.34
N ASN A 339 6.13 -6.51 23.81
CA ASN A 339 6.47 -6.43 25.24
C ASN A 339 5.38 -5.76 26.11
N LEU A 340 4.51 -4.95 25.51
CA LEU A 340 3.38 -4.32 26.19
C LEU A 340 2.10 -5.18 26.15
N GLY A 341 2.17 -6.38 25.57
CA GLY A 341 1.08 -7.35 25.56
C GLY A 341 0.13 -7.24 24.37
N TYR A 342 0.54 -6.57 23.30
CA TYR A 342 -0.13 -6.68 22.00
C TYR A 342 0.31 -7.97 21.30
N ASP A 343 -0.51 -8.48 20.37
CA ASP A 343 -0.16 -9.64 19.57
C ASP A 343 1.13 -9.38 18.78
N ALA A 344 1.98 -10.41 18.69
CA ALA A 344 3.24 -10.31 17.98
C ALA A 344 3.01 -9.95 16.50
N ALA A 345 3.68 -8.90 16.04
CA ALA A 345 3.58 -8.45 14.66
C ALA A 345 4.26 -9.45 13.71
N ARG A 346 3.58 -9.85 12.63
CA ARG A 346 4.16 -10.71 11.60
C ARG A 346 5.29 -9.98 10.83
N PRO A 347 6.17 -10.72 10.13
CA PRO A 347 7.11 -10.14 9.18
C PRO A 347 6.38 -9.30 8.12
N ALA A 348 5.38 -9.91 7.47
CA ALA A 348 4.43 -9.26 6.57
C ALA A 348 3.05 -9.20 7.23
N SER A 349 2.52 -7.98 7.37
CA SER A 349 1.24 -7.75 8.07
C SER A 349 0.06 -8.32 7.28
N LYS A 350 -0.91 -8.90 7.99
CA LYS A 350 -2.22 -9.27 7.46
C LYS A 350 -3.30 -8.37 8.04
N LEU A 351 -4.44 -8.23 7.35
CA LEU A 351 -5.51 -7.32 7.73
C LEU A 351 -6.01 -7.58 9.16
N GLU A 352 -6.07 -8.85 9.57
CA GLU A 352 -6.53 -9.28 10.88
C GLU A 352 -5.56 -8.94 12.02
N ASP A 353 -4.27 -8.70 11.74
CA ASP A 353 -3.24 -8.57 12.77
C ASP A 353 -3.48 -7.36 13.67
N GLN A 354 -3.38 -7.53 15.00
CA GLN A 354 -3.55 -6.44 15.95
C GLN A 354 -2.50 -5.33 15.76
N VAL A 355 -1.28 -5.70 15.37
CA VAL A 355 -0.19 -4.75 15.04
C VAL A 355 0.11 -4.86 13.55
N PHE A 356 -0.27 -3.84 12.80
CA PHE A 356 -0.11 -3.77 11.35
C PHE A 356 0.96 -2.75 10.97
N ALA A 357 2.01 -3.19 10.29
CA ALA A 357 2.98 -2.30 9.65
C ALA A 357 2.69 -2.19 8.15
N PHE A 358 2.59 -0.94 7.66
CA PHE A 358 2.38 -0.61 6.24
C PHE A 358 3.60 -0.85 5.37
#